data_AF-A0A1B6F5A8-F1
#
_entry.id   AF-A0A1B6F5A8-F1
#
_cell.length_a   1.000
_cell.length_b   1.000
_cell.length_c   1.000
_cell.angle_alpha   90.00
_cell.angle_beta   90.00
_cell.angle_gamma   90.00
#
_symmetry.space_group_name_H-M   'P 1'
#
loop_
_entity.id
_entity.type
_entity.pdbx_description
1 polymer ?
#
loop_
_entity_poly.entity_id
_entity_poly.type
_entity_poly.pdbx_seq_one_letter_code
_entity_poly.pdbx_strand_id
1 'polypeptide(L)'
;DDETEAANLQSDLDKFLFELDEKEHVKNETIELAEHILLKAHPNAVLIIKNWIKVIHTRWDEIASWAHQKEQKLQNHMKSLHDLDEVLEELLKWLHGLENTLVALKKEPLPDSVPSLKALIDDHREFMENTMKRHVEVNSI
;
A
#
# COMPACT_ATOMS: atom_id res chain seq x y z
N ASP A 1 6.72 -0.84 14.92
CA ASP A 1 5.84 0.17 14.35
C ASP A 1 5.93 -0.01 12.86
N ASP A 2 4.83 -0.47 12.28
CA ASP A 2 4.80 -1.05 10.92
C ASP A 2 5.05 0.03 9.86
N GLU A 3 4.62 1.25 10.14
CA GLU A 3 4.89 2.43 9.32
C GLU A 3 6.38 2.77 9.27
N THR A 4 7.06 2.77 10.43
CA THR A 4 8.50 2.96 10.52
C THR A 4 9.28 1.87 9.76
N GLU A 5 8.85 0.61 9.86
CA GLU A 5 9.48 -0.50 9.13
C GLU A 5 9.30 -0.38 7.61
N ALA A 6 8.09 -0.06 7.16
CA ALA A 6 7.81 0.11 5.74
C ALA A 6 8.52 1.34 5.14
N ALA A 7 8.66 2.43 5.90
CA ALA A 7 9.46 3.59 5.50
C ALA A 7 10.95 3.25 5.33
N ASN A 8 11.52 2.43 6.22
CA ASN A 8 12.90 1.96 6.08
C ASN A 8 13.08 1.09 4.83
N LEU A 9 12.15 0.16 4.58
CA LEU A 9 12.16 -0.68 3.38
C LEU A 9 12.07 0.15 2.09
N GLN A 10 11.31 1.25 2.11
CA GLN A 10 11.19 2.16 0.97
C GLN A 10 12.52 2.88 0.72
N SER A 11 13.12 3.44 1.77
CA SER A 11 14.43 4.11 1.68
C SER A 11 15.52 3.19 1.10
N ASP A 12 15.55 1.93 1.53
CA ASP A 12 16.54 0.97 1.02
C ASP A 12 16.26 0.54 -0.41
N LEU A 13 14.99 0.45 -0.80
CA LEU A 13 14.62 0.18 -2.19
C LEU A 13 14.97 1.35 -3.10
N ASP A 14 14.73 2.59 -2.68
CA ASP A 14 15.05 3.78 -3.45
C ASP A 14 16.56 3.88 -3.72
N LYS A 15 17.39 3.60 -2.70
CA LYS A 15 18.85 3.48 -2.86
C LYS A 15 19.21 2.40 -3.88
N PHE A 16 18.59 1.23 -3.77
CA PHE A 16 18.86 0.13 -4.70
C PHE A 16 18.45 0.47 -6.15
N LEU A 17 17.31 1.14 -6.35
CA LEU A 17 16.86 1.58 -7.66
C LEU A 17 17.80 2.64 -8.26
N PHE A 18 18.30 3.55 -7.43
CA PHE A 18 19.33 4.50 -7.85
C PHE A 18 20.62 3.79 -8.28
N GLU A 19 21.12 2.86 -7.47
CA GLU A 19 22.29 2.05 -7.83
C GLU A 19 22.05 1.23 -9.12
N LEU A 20 20.83 0.71 -9.30
CA LEU A 20 20.45 -0.03 -10.49
C LEU A 20 20.50 0.86 -11.74
N ASP A 21 20.00 2.08 -11.68
CA ASP A 21 20.08 3.07 -12.77
C ASP A 21 21.55 3.39 -13.10
N GLU A 22 22.40 3.63 -12.09
CA GLU A 22 23.83 3.86 -12.33
C GLU A 22 24.51 2.66 -13.00
N LYS A 23 24.15 1.43 -12.60
CA LYS A 23 24.70 0.20 -13.19
C LYS A 23 24.16 -0.10 -14.59
N GLU A 24 23.03 0.48 -14.98
CA GLU A 24 22.51 0.36 -16.35
C GLU A 24 23.50 0.94 -17.37
N HIS A 25 24.09 2.09 -17.06
CA HIS A 25 25.11 2.71 -17.91
C HIS A 25 26.30 1.77 -18.12
N VAL A 26 26.81 1.18 -17.05
CA VAL A 26 27.95 0.23 -17.11
C VAL A 26 27.61 -1.00 -17.94
N LYS A 27 26.38 -1.53 -17.80
CA LYS A 27 25.89 -2.63 -18.65
C LYS A 27 25.89 -2.23 -20.12
N ASN A 28 25.33 -1.07 -20.46
CA ASN A 28 25.25 -0.60 -21.84
C ASN A 28 26.65 -0.41 -22.45
N GLU A 29 27.58 0.25 -21.75
CA GLU A 29 28.97 0.42 -22.18
C GLU A 29 29.69 -0.92 -22.40
N THR A 30 29.46 -1.89 -21.50
CA THR A 30 30.05 -3.24 -21.62
C THR A 30 29.54 -3.96 -22.86
N ILE A 31 28.25 -3.82 -23.18
CA ILE A 31 27.63 -4.43 -24.35
C ILE A 31 28.13 -3.77 -25.63
N GLU A 32 28.20 -2.44 -25.68
CA GLU A 32 28.77 -1.69 -26.82
C GLU A 32 30.22 -2.11 -27.09
N LEU A 33 31.04 -2.25 -26.04
CA LEU A 33 32.41 -2.73 -26.19
C LEU A 33 32.46 -4.17 -26.73
N ALA A 34 31.59 -5.05 -26.22
CA ALA A 34 31.50 -6.44 -26.69
C ALA A 34 31.07 -6.52 -28.16
N GLU A 35 30.16 -5.65 -28.60
CA GLU A 35 29.75 -5.51 -30.00
C GLU A 35 30.89 -5.01 -30.90
N HIS A 36 31.68 -4.04 -30.44
CA HIS A 36 32.88 -3.61 -31.15
C HIS A 36 33.93 -4.73 -31.29
N ILE A 37 34.13 -5.53 -30.24
CA ILE A 37 35.05 -6.67 -30.28
C ILE A 37 34.54 -7.73 -31.27
N LEU A 38 33.23 -7.98 -31.31
CA LEU A 38 32.61 -8.94 -32.22
C LEU A 38 32.94 -8.66 -33.70
N LEU A 39 33.06 -7.39 -34.10
CA LEU A 39 33.38 -7.00 -35.48
C LEU A 39 34.76 -7.49 -35.95
N LYS A 40 35.68 -7.74 -35.02
CA LYS A 40 37.07 -8.16 -35.31
C LYS A 40 37.40 -9.54 -34.74
N ALA A 41 36.42 -10.21 -34.15
CA ALA A 41 36.61 -11.47 -33.45
C ALA A 41 36.85 -12.63 -34.44
N HIS A 42 37.76 -13.54 -34.07
CA HIS A 42 37.94 -14.80 -34.78
C HIS A 42 36.64 -15.64 -34.73
N PRO A 43 36.26 -16.39 -35.78
CA PRO A 43 34.99 -17.15 -35.84
C PRO A 43 34.69 -18.00 -34.60
N ASN A 44 35.71 -18.64 -34.03
CA ASN A 44 35.56 -19.47 -32.81
C ASN A 44 35.14 -18.68 -31.55
N ALA A 45 35.44 -17.38 -31.48
CA ALA A 45 35.10 -16.53 -30.33
C ALA A 45 33.73 -15.86 -30.46
N VAL A 46 33.20 -15.72 -31.68
CA VAL A 46 31.94 -15.01 -31.97
C VAL A 46 30.77 -15.58 -31.17
N LEU A 47 30.60 -16.90 -31.18
CA LEU A 47 29.50 -17.56 -30.48
C LEU A 47 29.58 -17.33 -28.96
N ILE A 48 30.79 -17.36 -28.41
CA ILE A 48 31.03 -17.19 -26.97
C ILE A 48 30.66 -15.75 -26.55
N ILE A 49 31.12 -14.74 -27.30
CA ILE A 49 30.85 -13.34 -26.96
C ILE A 49 29.35 -13.04 -27.06
N LYS A 50 28.66 -13.52 -28.12
CA LYS A 50 27.21 -13.38 -28.26
C LYS A 50 26.45 -14.01 -27.09
N ASN A 51 26.90 -15.18 -26.62
CA ASN A 51 26.28 -15.83 -25.47
C ASN A 51 26.43 -14.99 -24.20
N TRP A 52 27.61 -14.41 -23.95
CA TRP A 52 27.81 -13.53 -22.79
C TRP A 52 26.96 -12.26 -22.86
N ILE A 53 26.85 -11.61 -24.02
CA ILE A 53 25.94 -10.47 -24.20
C ILE A 53 24.50 -10.86 -23.84
N LYS A 54 24.03 -12.01 -24.33
CA LYS A 54 22.69 -12.52 -24.00
C LYS A 54 22.52 -12.76 -22.51
N VAL A 55 23.51 -13.37 -21.84
CA VAL A 55 23.48 -13.62 -20.39
C VAL A 55 23.39 -12.31 -19.62
N ILE A 56 24.18 -11.30 -20.00
CA ILE A 56 24.14 -9.97 -19.36
C ILE A 56 22.74 -9.37 -19.50
N HIS A 57 22.16 -9.34 -20.71
CA HIS A 57 20.80 -8.85 -20.91
C HIS A 57 19.78 -9.60 -20.03
N THR A 58 19.76 -10.94 -20.09
CA THR A 58 18.77 -11.72 -19.35
C THR A 58 18.88 -11.52 -17.84
N ARG A 59 20.09 -11.47 -17.29
CA ARG A 59 20.28 -11.25 -15.84
C ARG A 59 19.94 -9.82 -15.42
N TRP A 60 20.22 -8.85 -16.29
CA TRP A 60 19.82 -7.47 -16.05
C TRP A 60 18.30 -7.33 -15.97
N ASP A 61 17.60 -7.84 -16.98
CA ASP A 61 16.13 -7.77 -17.05
C ASP A 61 15.48 -8.47 -15.86
N GLU A 62 16.04 -9.61 -15.41
CA GLU A 62 15.57 -10.34 -14.24
C GLU A 62 15.68 -9.52 -12.95
N ILE A 63 16.85 -8.91 -12.70
CA ILE A 63 17.08 -8.09 -11.50
C ILE A 63 16.23 -6.81 -11.52
N ALA A 64 16.15 -6.13 -12.67
CA ALA A 64 15.34 -4.94 -12.83
C ALA A 64 13.85 -5.23 -12.61
N SER A 65 13.35 -6.34 -13.17
CA SER A 65 11.97 -6.78 -12.93
C SER A 65 11.70 -7.06 -11.45
N TRP A 66 12.62 -7.68 -10.72
CA TRP A 66 12.44 -7.92 -9.29
C TRP A 66 12.42 -6.63 -8.47
N ALA A 67 13.27 -5.65 -8.84
CA ALA A 67 13.31 -4.34 -8.20
C ALA A 67 11.96 -3.64 -8.31
N HIS A 68 11.41 -3.54 -9.53
CA HIS A 68 10.11 -2.90 -9.77
C HIS A 68 8.93 -3.67 -9.17
N GLN A 69 8.97 -5.00 -9.16
CA GLN A 69 7.94 -5.79 -8.48
C GLN A 69 7.94 -5.55 -6.96
N LYS A 70 9.13 -5.45 -6.35
CA LYS A 70 9.27 -5.13 -4.93
C LYS A 70 8.75 -3.72 -4.65
N GLU A 71 9.04 -2.75 -5.52
CA GLU A 71 8.55 -1.37 -5.44
C GLU A 71 7.03 -1.31 -5.45
N GLN A 72 6.40 -1.91 -6.47
CA GLN A 72 4.94 -1.93 -6.57
C GLN A 72 4.29 -2.60 -5.37
N LYS A 73 4.87 -3.71 -4.88
CA LYS A 73 4.33 -4.41 -3.72
C LYS A 73 4.39 -3.54 -2.45
N LEU A 74 5.50 -2.82 -2.26
CA LEU A 74 5.68 -1.95 -1.10
C LEU A 74 4.75 -0.73 -1.16
N GLN A 75 4.63 -0.09 -2.33
CA GLN A 75 3.68 1.01 -2.56
C GLN A 75 2.24 0.59 -2.29
N ASN A 76 1.84 -0.59 -2.76
CA ASN A 76 0.49 -1.13 -2.49
C ASN A 76 0.29 -1.40 -1.00
N HIS A 77 1.29 -1.95 -0.31
CA HIS A 77 1.21 -2.21 1.13
C HIS A 77 1.07 -0.91 1.93
N MET A 78 1.89 0.09 1.64
CA MET A 78 1.81 1.42 2.26
C MET A 78 0.45 2.07 2.04
N LYS A 79 -0.08 2.00 0.81
CA LYS A 79 -1.42 2.49 0.52
C LYS A 79 -2.48 1.78 1.35
N SER A 80 -2.42 0.45 1.46
CA SER A 80 -3.37 -0.30 2.29
C SER A 80 -3.27 0.04 3.77
N LEU A 81 -2.08 0.31 4.30
CA LEU A 81 -1.91 0.78 5.68
C LEU A 81 -2.55 2.15 5.89
N HIS A 82 -2.34 3.08 4.96
CA HIS A 82 -2.97 4.40 5.01
C HIS A 82 -4.50 4.32 4.92
N ASP A 83 -5.02 3.55 3.96
CA ASP A 83 -6.48 3.36 3.78
C ASP A 83 -7.10 2.73 5.04
N LEU A 84 -6.40 1.81 5.71
CA LEU A 84 -6.84 1.21 6.97
C LEU A 84 -6.87 2.24 8.11
N ASP A 85 -5.83 3.07 8.23
CA ASP A 85 -5.75 4.10 9.26
C ASP A 85 -6.87 5.14 9.10
N GLU A 86 -7.17 5.56 7.88
CA GLU A 86 -8.28 6.48 7.58
C GLU A 86 -9.65 5.89 8.02
N VAL A 87 -9.89 4.62 7.71
CA VAL A 87 -11.11 3.91 8.13
C VAL A 87 -11.17 3.79 9.65
N LEU A 88 -10.06 3.47 10.31
CA LEU A 88 -9.99 3.38 11.77
C LEU A 88 -10.29 4.74 12.42
N GLU A 89 -9.69 5.82 11.92
CA GLU A 89 -9.96 7.17 12.40
C GLU A 89 -11.44 7.55 12.25
N GLU A 90 -12.05 7.26 11.10
CA GLU A 90 -13.44 7.56 10.84
C GLU A 90 -14.36 6.82 11.84
N LEU A 91 -14.10 5.53 12.06
CA LEU A 91 -14.89 4.73 12.99
C LEU A 91 -14.69 5.17 14.44
N LEU A 92 -13.47 5.54 14.83
CA LEU A 92 -13.22 6.08 16.17
C LEU A 92 -13.98 7.39 16.40
N LYS A 93 -13.95 8.30 15.41
CA LYS A 93 -14.73 9.56 15.46
C LYS A 93 -16.22 9.28 15.56
N TRP A 94 -16.72 8.31 14.80
CA TRP A 94 -18.13 7.91 14.84
C TRP A 94 -18.53 7.28 16.17
N LEU A 95 -17.75 6.32 16.69
CA LEU A 95 -17.99 5.69 17.99
C LEU A 95 -17.99 6.72 19.11
N HIS A 96 -17.04 7.66 19.08
CA HIS A 96 -16.99 8.74 20.06
C HIS A 96 -18.22 9.66 19.96
N GLY A 97 -18.66 9.99 18.75
CA GLY A 97 -19.89 10.75 18.51
C GLY A 97 -21.15 10.04 19.03
N LEU A 98 -21.24 8.73 18.81
CA LEU A 98 -22.32 7.89 19.35
C LEU A 98 -22.30 7.85 20.87
N GLU A 99 -21.13 7.64 21.48
CA GLU A 99 -20.98 7.63 22.93
C GLU A 99 -21.43 8.95 23.53
N ASN A 100 -21.00 10.09 22.96
CA ASN A 100 -21.43 11.41 23.41
C ASN A 100 -22.95 11.61 23.30
N THR A 101 -23.56 11.13 22.22
CA THR A 101 -25.02 11.19 22.02
C THR A 101 -25.75 10.36 23.08
N LEU A 102 -25.31 9.12 23.34
CA LEU A 102 -25.89 8.25 24.36
C LEU A 102 -25.73 8.85 25.77
N VAL A 103 -24.57 9.43 26.08
CA VAL A 103 -24.31 10.10 27.36
C VAL A 103 -25.21 11.33 27.54
N ALA A 104 -25.47 12.08 26.47
CA ALA A 104 -26.39 13.21 26.50
C ALA A 104 -27.83 12.75 26.73
N LEU A 105 -28.33 11.79 25.93
CA LEU A 105 -29.68 11.24 26.05
C LEU A 105 -29.94 10.61 27.43
N LYS A 106 -28.94 9.94 28.02
CA LYS A 106 -29.05 9.36 29.37
C LYS A 106 -29.28 10.41 30.47
N LYS A 107 -28.88 11.66 30.25
CA LYS A 107 -29.07 12.75 31.21
C LYS A 107 -30.45 13.41 31.09
N GLU A 108 -31.16 13.19 30.00
CA GLU A 108 -32.48 13.78 29.79
C GLU A 108 -33.55 13.11 30.66
N PRO A 109 -34.43 13.88 31.33
CA PRO A 109 -35.53 13.32 32.09
C PRO A 109 -36.55 12.65 31.16
N LEU A 110 -37.22 11.60 31.66
CA LEU A 110 -38.27 10.94 30.89
C LEU A 110 -39.45 11.89 30.66
N PRO A 111 -40.08 11.87 29.46
CA PRO A 111 -41.23 12.71 29.18
C PRO A 111 -42.47 12.30 29.99
N ASP A 112 -43.20 13.28 30.53
CA ASP A 112 -44.40 13.03 31.36
C ASP A 112 -45.67 12.72 30.55
N SER A 113 -45.65 12.94 29.23
CA SER A 113 -46.82 12.75 28.36
C SER A 113 -46.70 11.53 27.45
N VAL A 114 -47.81 10.80 27.25
CA VAL A 114 -47.87 9.64 26.36
C VAL A 114 -47.43 9.98 24.91
N PRO A 115 -47.83 11.12 24.31
CA PRO A 115 -47.35 11.49 22.98
C PRO A 115 -45.83 11.68 22.90
N SER A 116 -45.24 12.38 23.87
CA SER A 116 -43.79 12.61 23.91
C SER A 116 -42.99 11.34 24.20
N LEU A 117 -43.54 10.43 25.01
CA LEU A 117 -42.92 9.13 25.26
C LEU A 117 -42.89 8.25 23.99
N LYS A 118 -43.95 8.28 23.18
CA LYS A 118 -43.99 7.57 21.89
C LYS A 118 -42.95 8.12 20.92
N ALA A 119 -42.83 9.44 20.81
CA ALA A 119 -41.81 10.08 19.98
C ALA A 119 -40.40 9.63 20.40
N LEU A 120 -40.09 9.64 21.70
CA LEU A 120 -38.79 9.18 22.21
C LEU A 120 -38.51 7.69 21.90
N ILE A 121 -39.53 6.83 21.92
CA ILE A 121 -39.38 5.42 21.53
C ILE A 121 -39.05 5.30 20.04
N ASP A 122 -39.70 6.09 19.19
CA ASP A 122 -39.46 6.09 17.74
C ASP A 122 -38.04 6.61 17.42
N ASP A 123 -37.61 7.70 18.06
CA ASP A 123 -36.24 8.25 17.94
C ASP A 123 -35.19 7.21 18.36
N HIS A 124 -35.42 6.49 19.47
CA HIS A 124 -34.50 5.44 19.93
C HIS A 124 -34.46 4.25 18.96
N ARG A 125 -35.58 3.90 18.32
CA ARG A 125 -35.59 2.84 17.29
C ARG A 125 -34.78 3.23 16.07
N GLU A 126 -34.95 4.45 15.58
CA GLU A 126 -34.18 4.98 14.45
C GLU A 126 -32.68 5.01 14.77
N PHE A 127 -32.31 5.47 15.97
CA PHE A 127 -30.94 5.45 16.43
C PHE A 127 -30.33 4.03 16.43
N MET A 128 -31.05 3.05 16.95
CA MET A 128 -30.61 1.65 16.96
C MET A 128 -30.47 1.07 15.54
N GLU A 129 -31.38 1.40 14.63
CA GLU A 129 -31.31 0.96 13.25
C GLU A 129 -30.10 1.56 12.51
N ASN A 130 -29.85 2.85 12.69
CA ASN A 130 -28.70 3.54 12.12
C ASN A 130 -27.37 3.01 12.69
N THR A 131 -27.33 2.68 13.98
CA THR A 131 -26.17 2.05 14.61
C THR A 131 -25.91 0.64 14.05
N MET A 132 -26.96 -0.16 13.83
CA MET A 132 -26.81 -1.51 13.26
C MET A 132 -26.26 -1.50 11.83
N LYS A 133 -26.59 -0.51 11.01
CA LYS A 133 -26.10 -0.42 9.62
C LYS A 133 -24.57 -0.36 9.55
N ARG A 134 -23.93 0.33 10.51
CA ARG A 134 -22.47 0.47 10.58
C ARG A 134 -21.79 -0.63 11.40
N HIS A 135 -22.55 -1.50 12.07
CA HIS A 135 -22.00 -2.62 12.83
C HIS A 135 -21.18 -3.58 11.95
N VAL A 136 -21.56 -3.72 10.67
CA VAL A 136 -20.82 -4.56 9.71
C VAL A 136 -19.45 -3.97 9.39
N GLU A 137 -19.35 -2.64 9.24
CA GLU A 137 -18.09 -1.93 9.00
C GLU A 137 -17.12 -2.13 10.17
N VAL A 138 -17.61 -1.94 11.41
CA VAL A 138 -16.82 -2.16 12.64
C VAL A 138 -16.33 -3.60 12.77
N ASN A 139 -17.12 -4.58 12.34
CA ASN A 139 -16.74 -6.00 12.41
C ASN A 139 -15.83 -6.45 11.25
N SER A 140 -15.70 -5.65 10.20
CA SER A 140 -14.97 -6.01 8.98
C SER A 140 -13.48 -5.68 9.03
N ILE A 141 -13.05 -5.04 10.12
CA ILE A 141 -11.67 -4.62 10.42
C ILE A 141 -11.10 -5.54 11.48
#